data_AF-A0AAD7MW19-F1
#
_entry.id   AF-A0AAD7MW19-F1
#
_cell.length_a   1.000
_cell.length_b   1.000
_cell.length_c   1.000
_cell.angle_alpha   90.00
_cell.angle_beta   90.00
_cell.angle_gamma   90.00
#
_symmetry.space_group_name_H-M   'P 1'
#
loop_
_entity.id
_entity.type
_entity.pdbx_description
1 polymer ?
#
loop_
_entity_poly.entity_id
_entity_poly.type
_entity_poly.pdbx_seq_one_letter_code
_entity_poly.pdbx_strand_id
1 'polypeptide(L)'
;AWPNLTRLELLLYSSTKIQHPFRLTLRGLRAFAKHCKNLVSLSICVDASAVPPSDNSLESRISQSSLTSFDISTSPINDPPTVAQFLSALYASLKQI
;
A
#
# COMPACT_ATOMS: atom_id res chain seq x y z
N ALA A 1 10.17 4.96 12.23
CA ALA A 1 8.80 5.42 11.93
C ALA A 1 8.84 6.88 11.50
N TRP A 2 8.01 7.30 10.54
CA TRP A 2 7.94 8.69 10.06
C TRP A 2 6.55 9.29 10.38
N PRO A 3 6.29 9.69 11.63
CA PRO A 3 4.94 10.03 12.10
C PRO A 3 4.32 11.28 11.43
N ASN A 4 5.17 12.18 10.93
CA ASN A 4 4.75 13.42 10.27
C ASN A 4 4.75 13.31 8.73
N LEU A 5 4.97 12.11 8.19
CA LEU A 5 4.98 11.90 6.74
C LEU A 5 3.57 12.04 6.18
N THR A 6 3.37 13.01 5.28
CA THR A 6 2.08 13.28 4.62
C THR A 6 2.04 12.81 3.18
N ARG A 7 3.19 12.76 2.51
CA ARG A 7 3.32 12.33 1.12
C ARG A 7 4.60 11.52 0.95
N LEU A 8 4.50 10.39 0.27
CA LEU A 8 5.65 9.56 -0.10
C LEU A 8 5.52 9.10 -1.54
N GLU A 9 6.50 9.44 -2.37
CA GLU A 9 6.54 9.09 -3.78
C GLU A 9 7.86 8.36 -4.07
N LEU A 10 7.74 7.08 -4.39
CA LEU A 10 8.84 6.15 -4.66
C LEU A 10 8.65 5.40 -5.98
N LEU A 11 7.69 5.82 -6.80
CA LEU A 11 7.54 5.31 -8.16
C LEU A 11 8.74 5.79 -8.99
N LEU A 12 9.58 4.83 -9.36
CA LEU A 12 10.60 5.07 -10.37
C LEU A 12 9.92 4.98 -11.74
N TYR A 13 9.63 6.13 -12.36
CA TYR A 13 9.29 6.22 -13.78
C TYR A 13 10.52 5.88 -14.62
N SER A 14 10.98 4.63 -14.56
CA SER A 14 12.07 4.18 -15.41
C SER A 14 11.49 3.64 -16.70
N SER A 15 11.81 4.31 -17.80
CA SER A 15 11.59 3.85 -19.18
C SER A 15 12.36 2.57 -19.52
N THR A 16 13.15 2.05 -18.59
CA THR A 16 13.88 0.80 -18.72
C THR A 16 13.18 -0.27 -17.88
N LYS A 17 13.01 -1.46 -18.46
CA LYS A 17 12.49 -2.66 -17.80
C LYS A 17 13.27 -2.92 -16.51
N ILE A 18 12.89 -2.31 -15.39
CA ILE A 18 13.48 -2.60 -14.09
C ILE A 18 13.01 -4.01 -13.73
N GLN A 19 13.86 -4.99 -14.03
CA GLN A 19 13.74 -6.39 -13.61
C GLN A 19 14.12 -6.56 -12.13
N HIS A 20 13.87 -5.56 -11.28
CA HIS A 20 14.13 -5.72 -9.86
C HIS A 20 12.90 -6.34 -9.20
N PRO A 21 13.07 -7.42 -8.43
CA PRO A 21 11.95 -8.08 -7.77
C PRO A 21 11.30 -7.06 -6.85
N PHE A 22 9.98 -6.91 -6.99
CA PHE A 22 9.15 -6.14 -6.07
C PHE A 22 9.34 -6.71 -4.66
N ARG A 23 10.20 -6.08 -3.84
CA ARG A 23 10.50 -6.56 -2.48
C ARG A 23 9.44 -6.14 -1.48
N LEU A 24 8.73 -5.05 -1.77
CA LEU A 24 7.62 -4.61 -0.94
C LEU A 24 6.40 -5.45 -1.28
N THR A 25 5.82 -6.11 -0.29
CA THR A 25 4.56 -6.85 -0.43
C THR A 25 3.41 -6.05 0.16
N LEU A 26 2.17 -6.43 -0.15
CA LEU A 26 0.97 -5.88 0.49
C LEU A 26 1.03 -5.95 2.03
N ARG A 27 1.67 -6.98 2.60
CA ARG A 27 1.91 -7.07 4.05
C ARG A 27 2.77 -5.91 4.57
N GLY A 28 3.76 -5.48 3.79
CA GLY A 28 4.62 -4.34 4.13
C GLY A 28 3.85 -3.02 4.26
N LEU A 29 2.73 -2.88 3.55
CA LEU A 29 1.87 -1.69 3.63
C LEU A 29 1.29 -1.47 5.03
N ARG A 30 1.13 -2.54 5.83
CA ARG A 30 0.68 -2.44 7.22
C ARG A 30 1.58 -1.54 8.07
N ALA A 31 2.88 -1.50 7.80
CA ALA A 31 3.81 -0.66 8.55
C ALA A 31 3.51 0.84 8.35
N PHE A 32 3.15 1.25 7.13
CA PHE A 32 2.73 2.61 6.83
C PHE A 32 1.41 2.94 7.51
N ALA A 33 0.41 2.06 7.40
CA ALA A 33 -0.88 2.23 8.07
C ALA A 33 -0.72 2.30 9.61
N LYS A 34 0.25 1.57 10.20
CA LYS A 34 0.51 1.55 11.64
C LYS A 34 1.23 2.81 12.12
N HIS A 35 2.25 3.27 11.39
CA HIS A 35 3.21 4.25 11.89
C HIS A 35 3.14 5.63 11.23
N CYS A 36 2.52 5.74 10.05
CA CYS A 36 2.41 6.98 9.28
C CYS A 36 0.95 7.44 9.26
N LYS A 37 0.42 7.82 10.44
CA LYS A 37 -1.01 8.15 10.60
C LYS A 37 -1.45 9.36 9.78
N ASN A 38 -0.54 10.30 9.52
CA ASN A 38 -0.80 11.51 8.75
C ASN A 38 -0.57 11.35 7.23
N LEU A 39 -0.25 10.14 6.75
CA LEU A 39 0.02 9.90 5.34
C LEU A 39 -1.25 10.10 4.51
N VAL A 40 -1.21 11.01 3.54
CA VAL A 40 -2.34 11.40 2.67
C VAL A 40 -2.20 10.82 1.27
N SER A 41 -0.97 10.76 0.75
CA SER A 41 -0.66 10.26 -0.58
C SER A 41 0.55 9.34 -0.53
N LEU A 42 0.42 8.17 -1.17
CA LEU A 42 1.48 7.17 -1.27
C LEU A 42 1.57 6.67 -2.71
N SER A 43 2.75 6.76 -3.31
CA SER A 43 3.02 6.23 -4.63
C SER A 43 4.21 5.29 -4.53
N ILE A 44 4.00 3.99 -4.70
CA ILE A 44 5.06 2.99 -4.50
C ILE A 44 4.75 1.70 -5.27
N CYS A 45 5.79 1.08 -5.81
CA CYS A 45 5.67 -0.23 -6.45
C CYS A 45 5.54 -1.32 -5.37
N VAL A 46 4.51 -2.15 -5.46
CA VAL A 46 4.27 -3.26 -4.52
C VAL A 46 4.04 -4.55 -5.30
N ASP A 47 4.50 -5.68 -4.77
CA ASP A 47 4.05 -6.97 -5.24
C ASP A 47 2.63 -7.22 -4.73
N ALA A 48 1.65 -7.05 -5.63
CA ALA A 48 0.24 -7.35 -5.40
C ALA A 48 -0.22 -8.61 -6.13
N SER A 49 0.72 -9.50 -6.50
CA SER A 49 0.42 -10.79 -7.14
C SER A 49 -0.23 -11.79 -6.17
N ALA A 50 0.00 -11.63 -4.87
CA ALA A 50 -0.59 -12.44 -3.81
C ALA A 50 -1.04 -11.56 -2.64
N VAL A 51 -2.31 -11.71 -2.25
CA VAL A 51 -2.84 -11.03 -1.06
C VAL A 51 -2.55 -11.90 0.17
N PRO A 52 -1.88 -11.35 1.21
CA PRO A 52 -1.64 -12.11 2.43
C PRO A 52 -2.96 -12.45 3.10
N PRO A 53 -3.07 -13.64 3.75
CA PRO A 53 -4.30 -14.02 4.44
C PRO A 53 -4.69 -12.98 5.50
N SER A 54 -6.00 -12.78 5.64
CA SER A 54 -6.60 -11.96 6.68
C SER A 54 -6.28 -12.55 8.04
N ASP A 55 -5.20 -12.08 8.63
CA ASP A 55 -4.76 -12.52 9.94
C ASP A 55 -5.65 -11.84 11.00
N ASN A 56 -6.45 -12.61 11.74
CA ASN A 56 -7.38 -12.12 12.77
C ASN A 56 -6.65 -11.53 14.01
N SER A 57 -5.33 -11.35 13.94
CA SER A 57 -4.51 -10.79 15.00
C SER A 57 -4.85 -9.31 15.24
N LEU A 58 -4.44 -8.75 16.39
CA LEU A 58 -4.61 -7.33 16.74
C LEU A 58 -4.11 -6.36 15.65
N GLU A 59 -3.21 -6.81 14.77
CA GLU A 59 -2.74 -6.05 13.61
C GLU A 59 -3.80 -5.84 12.51
N SER A 60 -4.90 -6.62 12.51
CA SER A 60 -6.06 -6.40 11.65
C SER A 60 -6.85 -5.13 12.00
N ARG A 61 -6.68 -4.58 13.21
CA ARG A 61 -7.34 -3.34 13.65
C ARG A 61 -6.63 -2.08 13.16
N ILE A 62 -5.58 -2.23 12.35
CA ILE A 62 -4.86 -1.09 11.80
C ILE A 62 -5.72 -0.48 10.69
N SER A 63 -6.52 0.51 11.07
CA SER A 63 -7.14 1.43 10.14
C SER A 63 -6.39 2.76 10.18
N GLN A 64 -5.92 3.21 9.03
CA GLN A 64 -5.41 4.55 8.82
C GLN A 64 -6.42 5.32 7.96
N SER A 65 -6.73 6.54 8.35
CA SER A 65 -7.87 7.28 7.79
C SER A 65 -7.48 8.55 7.04
N SER A 66 -6.19 8.85 6.91
CA SER A 66 -5.74 10.04 6.16
C SER A 66 -5.34 9.73 4.73
N LEU A 67 -4.99 8.48 4.40
CA LEU A 67 -4.56 8.12 3.05
C LEU A 67 -5.78 8.15 2.14
N THR A 68 -5.72 9.00 1.11
CA THR A 68 -6.82 9.20 0.16
C THR A 68 -6.44 8.82 -1.26
N SER A 69 -5.13 8.84 -1.57
CA SER A 69 -4.58 8.53 -2.88
C SER A 69 -3.44 7.52 -2.72
N PHE A 70 -3.55 6.40 -3.44
CA PHE A 70 -2.53 5.37 -3.52
C PHE A 70 -2.23 5.07 -4.99
N ASP A 71 -0.98 5.18 -5.44
CA ASP A 71 -0.60 4.85 -6.81
C ASP A 71 0.26 3.60 -6.84
N ILE A 72 -0.27 2.56 -7.50
CA ILE A 72 0.37 1.26 -7.73
C ILE A 72 0.41 0.90 -9.22
N SER A 73 0.34 1.88 -10.12
CA SER A 73 0.24 1.72 -11.58
C SER A 73 1.27 0.79 -12.23
N THR A 74 2.42 0.56 -11.59
CA THR A 74 3.51 -0.31 -12.08
C THR A 74 3.60 -1.65 -11.35
N SER A 75 2.62 -1.96 -10.50
CA SER A 75 2.59 -3.16 -9.67
C SER A 75 1.93 -4.34 -10.40
N PRO A 76 2.45 -5.57 -10.28
CA PRO A 76 1.75 -6.76 -10.75
C PRO A 76 0.51 -6.99 -9.88
N ILE A 77 -0.67 -7.02 -10.50
CA ILE A 77 -1.95 -7.26 -9.81
C ILE A 77 -2.62 -8.47 -10.47
N ASN A 78 -2.79 -9.56 -9.71
CA ASN A 78 -3.46 -10.77 -10.20
C ASN A 78 -4.97 -10.77 -9.92
N ASP A 79 -5.37 -10.26 -8.75
CA ASP A 79 -6.76 -10.25 -8.28
C ASP A 79 -7.12 -8.84 -7.76
N PRO A 80 -7.52 -7.91 -8.66
CA PRO A 80 -7.81 -6.53 -8.28
C PRO A 80 -8.89 -6.40 -7.19
N PRO A 81 -10.01 -7.15 -7.21
CA PRO A 81 -11.01 -7.11 -6.12
C PRO A 81 -10.42 -7.44 -4.74
N THR A 82 -9.66 -8.52 -4.62
CA THR A 82 -9.09 -8.94 -3.32
C THR A 82 -8.02 -7.94 -2.84
N VAL A 83 -7.23 -7.38 -3.75
CA VAL A 83 -6.28 -6.29 -3.43
C VAL A 83 -7.01 -5.04 -2.96
N ALA A 84 -8.08 -4.62 -3.65
CA ALA A 84 -8.88 -3.45 -3.26
C ALA A 84 -9.55 -3.64 -1.88
N GLN A 85 -10.05 -4.85 -1.59
CA GLN A 85 -10.62 -5.18 -0.29
C GLN A 85 -9.56 -5.10 0.82
N PHE A 86 -8.36 -5.63 0.58
CA PHE A 86 -7.23 -5.55 1.51
C PHE A 86 -6.84 -4.09 1.79
N LEU A 87 -6.73 -3.27 0.74
CA LEU A 87 -6.38 -1.85 0.87
C LEU A 87 -7.47 -1.07 1.63
N SER A 88 -8.75 -1.34 1.34
CA SER A 88 -9.88 -0.68 2.02
C SER A 88 -9.92 -1.03 3.52
N ALA A 89 -9.52 -2.25 3.89
CA ALA A 89 -9.42 -2.64 5.29
C ALA A 89 -8.31 -1.90 6.04
N LEU A 90 -7.18 -1.60 5.37
CA LEU A 90 -6.06 -0.86 5.96
C LEU A 90 -6.26 0.66 5.94
N TYR A 91 -6.90 1.19 4.89
CA TYR A 91 -7.01 2.61 4.59
C TYR A 91 -8.47 3.02 4.40
N ALA A 92 -9.15 3.37 5.50
CA ALA A 92 -10.60 3.59 5.50
C ALA A 92 -11.06 4.77 4.64
N SER A 93 -10.17 5.73 4.37
CA SER A 93 -10.47 6.92 3.56
C SER A 93 -9.89 6.87 2.16
N LEU A 94 -9.43 5.70 1.70
CA LEU A 94 -8.84 5.55 0.38
C LEU A 94 -9.91 5.76 -0.69
N LYS A 95 -9.69 6.72 -1.59
CA LYS A 95 -10.66 7.10 -2.64
C LYS A 95 -10.14 6.81 -4.04
N GLN A 96 -8.84 6.86 -4.22
CA GLN A 96 -8.18 6.73 -5.51
C GLN A 96 -7.05 5.71 -5.41
N ILE A 97 -7.07 4.75 -6.33
CA ILE A 97 -6.10 3.65 -6.50
C ILE A 97 -5.66 3.64 -7.96
#